data_AF-A0A3C1PLH9-F1
#
_entry.id   AF-A0A3C1PLH9-F1
#
_cell.length_a   1.000
_cell.length_b   1.000
_cell.length_c   1.000
_cell.angle_alpha   90.00
_cell.angle_beta   90.00
_cell.angle_gamma   90.00
#
_symmetry.space_group_name_H-M   'P 1'
#
loop_
_entity.id
_entity.type
_entity.pdbx_description
1 polymer ?
#
loop_
_entity_poly.entity_id
_entity_poly.type
_entity_poly.pdbx_seq_one_letter_code
_entity_poly.pdbx_strand_id
1 'polypeptide(L)'
;YTEMSPFTYADKVKSPMLLIHGSADNNPGTFTLQSERYFQALKGHGAVARLVLLPYESHGYASRDNIMHVLWEQDQWFKKYLKN
;
A
#
# COMPACT_ATOMS: atom_id res chain seq x y z
N TYR A 1 12.43 8.03 -16.78
CA TYR A 1 11.24 7.90 -15.91
C TYR A 1 10.76 6.45 -15.80
N THR A 2 10.57 5.71 -16.89
CA THR A 2 10.13 4.29 -16.84
C THR A 2 11.02 3.40 -15.96
N GLU A 3 12.34 3.58 -16.03
CA GLU A 3 13.33 2.83 -15.23
C GLU A 3 13.15 3.01 -13.72
N MET A 4 12.49 4.09 -13.29
CA MET A 4 12.23 4.40 -11.88
C MET A 4 10.82 3.98 -11.44
N SER A 5 10.00 3.40 -12.32
CA SER A 5 8.60 3.07 -12.02
C SER A 5 8.48 1.72 -11.30
N PRO A 6 8.02 1.68 -10.04
CA PRO A 6 7.76 0.42 -9.35
C PRO A 6 6.69 -0.41 -10.05
N PHE A 7 5.69 0.25 -10.65
CA PHE A 7 4.61 -0.40 -11.38
C PHE A 7 5.13 -1.21 -12.57
N THR A 8 6.07 -0.66 -13.34
CA THR A 8 6.64 -1.33 -14.52
C THR A 8 7.40 -2.60 -14.15
N TYR A 9 7.97 -2.65 -12.93
CA TYR A 9 8.79 -3.78 -12.45
C TYR A 9 8.12 -4.54 -11.31
N ALA A 10 6.78 -4.54 -11.26
CA ALA A 10 6.01 -5.24 -10.23
C ALA A 10 6.32 -6.75 -10.19
N ASP A 11 6.67 -7.34 -11.33
CA ASP A 11 7.08 -8.75 -11.48
C ASP A 11 8.33 -9.12 -10.67
N LYS A 12 9.18 -8.12 -10.38
CA LYS A 12 10.42 -8.30 -9.61
C LYS A 12 10.20 -8.29 -8.10
N VAL A 13 9.02 -7.92 -7.61
CA VAL A 13 8.71 -7.90 -6.18
C VAL A 13 8.48 -9.32 -5.67
N LYS A 14 9.39 -9.82 -4.82
CA LYS A 14 9.31 -11.18 -4.24
C LYS A 14 8.95 -11.19 -2.75
N SER A 15 9.13 -10.07 -2.06
CA SER A 15 8.81 -9.94 -0.64
C SER A 15 7.33 -9.57 -0.43
N PRO A 16 6.70 -10.01 0.68
CA PRO A 16 5.35 -9.57 1.03
C PRO A 16 5.25 -8.05 1.15
N MET A 17 4.27 -7.45 0.47
CA MET A 17 4.06 -6.00 0.40
C MET A 17 2.76 -5.56 1.09
N LEU A 18 2.86 -4.62 2.04
CA LEU A 18 1.73 -3.92 2.63
C LEU A 18 1.65 -2.51 2.04
N LEU A 19 0.54 -2.18 1.39
CA LEU A 19 0.24 -0.86 0.87
C LEU A 19 -0.87 -0.23 1.72
N ILE A 20 -0.66 1.00 2.17
CA ILE A 20 -1.63 1.78 2.94
C ILE A 20 -1.76 3.14 2.29
N HIS A 21 -2.98 3.59 2.04
CA HIS A 21 -3.25 4.87 1.38
C HIS A 21 -4.56 5.48 1.88
N GLY A 22 -4.64 6.81 2.00
CA GLY A 22 -5.92 7.51 2.13
C GLY A 22 -6.82 7.30 0.92
N SER A 23 -8.11 7.04 1.15
CA SER A 23 -9.09 6.83 0.08
C SER A 23 -9.50 8.11 -0.63
N ALA A 24 -9.18 9.27 -0.03
CA ALA A 24 -9.52 10.60 -0.52
C ALA A 24 -8.26 11.45 -0.74
N ASP A 25 -7.13 10.82 -1.10
CA ASP A 25 -5.89 11.54 -1.42
C ASP A 25 -6.12 12.45 -2.64
N ASN A 26 -6.07 13.76 -2.39
CA ASN A 26 -6.27 14.81 -3.37
C ASN A 26 -4.94 15.43 -3.86
N ASN A 27 -3.80 14.89 -3.45
CA ASN A 27 -2.49 15.29 -3.95
C ASN A 27 -2.33 14.87 -5.43
N PRO A 28 -2.05 15.80 -6.35
CA PRO A 28 -1.96 15.50 -7.78
C PRO A 28 -0.96 14.41 -8.17
N GLY A 29 0.08 14.19 -7.33
CA GLY A 29 1.13 13.19 -7.57
C GLY A 29 0.86 11.82 -6.98
N THR A 30 -0.14 11.65 -6.11
CA THR A 30 -0.34 10.41 -5.34
C THR A 30 -1.81 10.01 -5.24
N PHE A 31 -2.62 10.26 -6.26
CA PHE A 31 -4.00 9.75 -6.27
C PHE A 31 -4.09 8.27 -5.89
N THR A 32 -5.10 7.90 -5.10
CA THR A 32 -5.34 6.55 -4.58
C THR A 32 -5.28 5.46 -5.67
N LEU A 33 -5.73 5.80 -6.89
CA LEU A 33 -5.67 4.94 -8.08
C LEU A 33 -4.27 4.36 -8.35
N GLN A 34 -3.20 5.07 -8.01
CA GLN A 34 -1.83 4.58 -8.19
C GLN A 34 -1.56 3.34 -7.33
N SER A 35 -1.98 3.36 -6.06
CA SER A 35 -1.85 2.21 -5.17
C SER A 35 -2.76 1.07 -5.57
N GLU A 36 -3.98 1.36 -6.04
CA GLU A 36 -4.90 0.34 -6.56
C GLU A 36 -4.31 -0.38 -7.78
N ARG A 37 -3.81 0.38 -8.77
CA ARG A 37 -3.18 -0.20 -9.96
C ARG A 37 -1.96 -1.03 -9.60
N TYR A 38 -1.09 -0.50 -8.75
CA TYR A 38 0.10 -1.24 -8.33
C TYR A 38 -0.25 -2.52 -7.56
N PHE A 39 -1.24 -2.47 -6.67
CA PHE A 39 -1.76 -3.66 -5.99
C PHE A 39 -2.26 -4.72 -6.98
N GLN A 40 -3.03 -4.33 -8.00
CA GLN A 40 -3.49 -5.27 -9.03
C GLN A 40 -2.33 -5.87 -9.82
N ALA A 41 -1.31 -5.09 -10.17
CA ALA A 41 -0.11 -5.59 -10.84
C ALA A 41 0.65 -6.61 -9.97
N LEU A 42 0.88 -6.29 -8.69
CA LEU A 42 1.50 -7.21 -7.73
C LEU A 42 0.73 -8.53 -7.63
N LYS A 43 -0.60 -8.45 -7.48
CA LYS A 43 -1.47 -9.63 -7.42
C LYS A 43 -1.43 -10.44 -8.71
N GLY A 44 -1.44 -9.78 -9.87
CA GLY A 44 -1.33 -10.42 -11.18
C GLY A 44 -0.03 -11.19 -11.37
N HIS A 45 1.07 -10.73 -10.77
CA HIS A 45 2.36 -11.42 -10.77
C HIS A 45 2.56 -12.41 -9.62
N GLY A 46 1.51 -12.71 -8.85
CA GLY A 46 1.56 -13.69 -7.77
C GLY A 46 2.27 -13.20 -6.49
N ALA A 47 2.56 -11.91 -6.37
CA ALA A 47 3.15 -11.36 -5.16
C ALA A 47 2.16 -11.41 -3.99
N VAL A 48 2.69 -11.65 -2.79
CA VAL A 48 1.91 -11.54 -1.56
C VAL A 48 1.73 -10.05 -1.27
N ALA A 49 0.53 -9.53 -1.52
CA ALA A 49 0.24 -8.12 -1.32
C ALA A 49 -1.07 -7.90 -0.55
N ARG A 50 -1.14 -6.81 0.21
CA ARG A 50 -2.34 -6.28 0.84
C ARG A 50 -2.44 -4.78 0.58
N LEU A 51 -3.63 -4.31 0.25
CA LEU A 51 -3.96 -2.89 0.14
C LEU A 51 -4.97 -2.53 1.23
N VAL A 52 -4.66 -1.49 2.00
CA VAL A 52 -5.54 -0.88 3.00
C VAL A 52 -5.84 0.53 2.54
N LEU A 53 -7.12 0.80 2.29
CA LEU A 53 -7.60 2.16 2.00
C LEU A 53 -8.24 2.73 3.24
N LEU A 54 -7.69 3.84 3.74
CA LEU A 54 -8.18 4.51 4.93
C LEU A 54 -9.33 5.45 4.53
N PRO A 55 -10.57 5.20 4.99
CA PRO A 55 -11.72 5.99 4.59
C PRO A 55 -11.58 7.42 5.08
N TYR A 56 -11.95 8.38 4.22
CA TYR A 56 -11.96 9.82 4.48
C TYR A 56 -10.57 10.45 4.75
N GLU A 57 -9.48 9.70 4.67
CA GLU A 57 -8.13 10.24 4.78
C GLU A 57 -7.61 10.72 3.42
N SER A 58 -6.87 11.84 3.44
CA SER A 58 -6.15 12.37 2.27
C SER A 58 -4.70 11.84 2.27
N HIS A 59 -3.74 12.64 1.79
CA HIS A 59 -2.33 12.30 1.70
C HIS A 59 -1.69 12.06 3.08
N GLY A 60 -2.08 12.86 4.07
CA GLY A 60 -1.71 12.66 5.48
C GLY A 60 -2.87 12.06 6.25
N TYR A 61 -2.55 11.26 7.28
CA TYR A 61 -3.55 10.63 8.15
C TYR A 61 -3.78 11.49 9.39
N ALA A 62 -5.02 11.89 9.64
CA ALA A 62 -5.38 12.78 10.75
C ALA A 62 -6.26 12.10 11.82
N SER A 63 -7.14 11.17 11.42
CA SER A 63 -8.01 10.49 12.38
C SER A 63 -7.17 9.58 13.27
N ARG A 64 -7.36 9.72 14.59
CA ARG A 64 -6.73 8.85 15.58
C ARG A 64 -7.06 7.38 15.31
N ASP A 65 -8.30 7.07 14.93
CA ASP A 65 -8.73 5.70 14.68
C ASP A 65 -8.02 5.12 13.46
N ASN A 66 -7.88 5.90 12.38
CA ASN A 66 -7.15 5.48 11.19
C ASN A 66 -5.66 5.31 11.49
N ILE A 67 -5.04 6.20 12.26
CA ILE A 67 -3.64 6.05 12.69
C ILE A 67 -3.44 4.77 13.50
N MET A 68 -4.35 4.48 14.45
CA MET A 68 -4.27 3.25 15.23
C MET A 68 -4.49 2.01 14.36
N HIS A 69 -5.37 2.09 13.35
CA HIS A 69 -5.56 1.02 12.37
C HIS A 69 -4.30 0.79 11.52
N VAL A 70 -3.62 1.84 11.07
CA VAL A 70 -2.32 1.73 10.37
C VAL A 70 -1.29 0.99 11.23
N LEU A 71 -1.13 1.39 12.49
CA LEU A 71 -0.18 0.74 13.40
C LEU A 71 -0.53 -0.73 13.62
N TRP A 72 -1.82 -1.05 13.73
CA TRP A 72 -2.29 -2.43 13.85
C TRP A 72 -1.99 -3.25 12.58
N GLU A 73 -2.29 -2.73 11.39
CA GLU A 73 -1.99 -3.39 10.11
C GLU A 73 -0.49 -3.69 9.97
N GLN A 74 0.37 -2.74 10.35
CA GLN A 74 1.82 -2.92 10.33
C GLN A 74 2.28 -4.00 11.33
N ASP A 75 1.83 -3.94 12.59
CA ASP A 75 2.19 -4.94 13.61
C ASP A 75 1.77 -6.36 13.19
N GLN A 76 0.54 -6.52 12.68
CA GLN A 76 0.07 -7.83 12.19
C GLN A 76 0.86 -8.30 10.97
N TRP A 77 1.20 -7.40 10.05
CA TRP A 77 2.00 -7.74 8.87
C TRP A 77 3.39 -8.23 9.26
N PHE A 78 4.06 -7.53 10.17
CA PHE A 78 5.37 -7.91 10.66
C PHE A 78 5.31 -9.22 11.46
N LYS A 79 4.30 -9.41 12.32
CA LYS A 79 4.10 -10.68 13.02
C LYS A 79 3.95 -11.86 12.07
N LYS A 80 3.31 -11.66 10.92
CA LYS A 80 3.05 -12.73 9.94
C LYS A 80 4.24 -13.05 9.05
N TYR A 81 5.03 -12.05 8.64
CA TYR A 81 6.06 -12.23 7.59
C TYR A 81 7.49 -11.97 8.05
N LEU A 82 7.72 -11.44 9.25
CA LEU A 82 9.06 -11.10 9.78
C LEU A 82 9.43 -11.89 11.04
N LYS A 83 8.50 -12.59 11.69
CA LYS A 83 8.83 -13.45 12.83
C LYS A 83 9.32 -14.81 12.33
N ASN A 84 10.56 -15.13 12.69
CA ASN A 84 11.16 -16.46 12.59
C ASN A 84 10.54 -17.41 13.60
#